data_AF-M1DRQ0-F1
#
_entry.id   AF-M1DRQ0-F1
#
_cell.length_a   1.000
_cell.length_b   1.000
_cell.length_c   1.000
_cell.angle_alpha   90.00
_cell.angle_beta   90.00
_cell.angle_gamma   90.00
#
_symmetry.space_group_name_H-M   'P 1'
#
loop_
_entity.id
_entity.type
_entity.pdbx_description
1 polymer ?
#
loop_
_entity_poly.entity_id
_entity_poly.type
_entity_poly.pdbx_seq_one_letter_code
_entity_poly.pdbx_strand_id
1 'polypeptide(L)'
;MQFAVNLEFLEAEYFLWASYGFGLDVVAPNLPMSGPPPIGARKANLDQLTNNIIMEFANQEVGYLRWHSQTPSTDRRWTNDQVTDRSSCPWIDAPKAQLQSQLTVDQHEPSIDPRSLNSTVGVFPRPLLDLSAKNFAKIFDDALGHKLVPPFDPYRDSLSYMLSCYVIPYVGLVGYVGTNPNINGYETKRLLAGLLGVESGQDVVIRMYLYERATKLVPPYQYTVADFTSRIS
;
A
#
# COMPACT_ATOMS: atom_id res chain seq x y z
N MET A 1 5.06 -6.21 -11.64
CA MET A 1 5.89 -6.13 -10.42
C MET A 1 6.29 -4.71 -10.04
N GLN A 2 6.49 -3.78 -10.98
CA GLN A 2 6.78 -2.37 -10.62
C GLN A 2 5.74 -1.76 -9.67
N PHE A 3 4.45 -2.03 -9.90
CA PHE A 3 3.37 -1.54 -9.05
C PHE A 3 3.52 -2.01 -7.59
N ALA A 4 3.75 -3.31 -7.39
CA ALA A 4 3.91 -3.92 -6.06
C ALA A 4 5.06 -3.25 -5.29
N VAL A 5 6.26 -3.22 -5.88
CA VAL A 5 7.44 -2.63 -5.23
C VAL A 5 7.25 -1.12 -4.93
N ASN A 6 6.54 -0.39 -5.80
CA ASN A 6 6.23 1.02 -5.53
C ASN A 6 5.27 1.19 -4.35
N LEU A 7 4.33 0.26 -4.15
CA LEU A 7 3.42 0.26 -3.01
C LEU A 7 4.19 0.00 -1.71
N GLU A 8 5.09 -0.98 -1.70
CA GLU A 8 5.95 -1.29 -0.55
C GLU A 8 6.82 -0.08 -0.16
N PHE A 9 7.36 0.66 -1.16
CA PHE A 9 8.07 1.92 -0.90
C PHE A 9 7.16 2.99 -0.30
N LEU A 10 5.91 3.09 -0.76
CA LEU A 10 4.93 4.02 -0.23
C LEU A 10 4.62 3.72 1.24
N GLU A 11 4.33 2.47 1.54
CA GLU A 11 3.98 2.01 2.89
C GLU A 11 5.16 2.12 3.86
N ALA A 12 6.34 1.64 3.44
CA ALA A 12 7.56 1.77 4.24
C ALA A 12 7.85 3.22 4.60
N GLU A 13 7.85 4.13 3.63
CA GLU A 13 8.07 5.56 3.90
C GLU A 13 6.98 6.12 4.81
N TYR A 14 5.71 5.82 4.51
CA TYR A 14 4.60 6.38 5.26
C TYR A 14 4.60 5.98 6.74
N PHE A 15 4.80 4.69 7.02
CA PHE A 15 4.82 4.17 8.39
C PHE A 15 6.10 4.57 9.14
N LEU A 16 7.26 4.57 8.48
CA LEU A 16 8.52 4.99 9.08
C LEU A 16 8.48 6.47 9.49
N TRP A 17 8.04 7.35 8.59
CA TRP A 17 7.94 8.76 8.89
C TRP A 17 6.96 9.03 10.02
N ALA A 18 5.79 8.39 10.02
CA ALA A 18 4.79 8.63 11.03
C ALA A 18 5.23 8.19 12.44
N SER A 19 5.91 7.05 12.55
CA SER A 19 6.31 6.48 13.85
C SER A 19 7.66 7.02 14.34
N TYR A 20 8.71 6.89 13.52
CA TYR A 20 10.07 7.28 13.91
C TYR A 20 10.33 8.76 13.67
N GLY A 21 9.79 9.33 12.60
CA GLY A 21 10.06 10.71 12.16
C GLY A 21 11.16 10.82 11.10
N PHE A 22 11.56 9.70 10.49
CA PHE A 22 12.50 9.63 9.38
C PHE A 22 12.20 8.38 8.54
N GLY A 23 12.61 8.39 7.27
CA GLY A 23 12.28 7.35 6.29
C GLY A 23 13.40 6.33 6.01
N LEU A 24 13.32 5.69 4.84
CA LEU A 24 14.27 4.65 4.42
C LEU A 24 15.70 5.17 4.27
N ASP A 25 15.88 6.46 3.98
CA ASP A 25 17.21 7.09 3.86
C ASP A 25 18.04 6.96 5.15
N VAL A 26 17.38 6.77 6.30
CA VAL A 26 18.05 6.53 7.59
C VAL A 26 18.01 5.05 7.97
N VAL A 27 16.86 4.38 7.83
CA VAL A 27 16.65 3.01 8.32
C VAL A 27 17.33 1.96 7.44
N ALA A 28 17.38 2.20 6.14
CA ALA A 28 17.92 1.27 5.16
C ALA A 28 18.43 2.03 3.91
N PRO A 29 19.51 2.81 4.03
CA PRO A 29 19.95 3.78 3.02
C PRO A 29 20.29 3.17 1.65
N ASN A 30 20.55 1.86 1.60
CA ASN A 30 20.86 1.15 0.37
C ASN A 30 19.60 0.73 -0.42
N LEU A 31 18.42 0.70 0.19
CA LEU A 31 17.18 0.23 -0.44
C LEU A 31 16.56 1.23 -1.43
N PRO A 32 16.54 2.55 -1.16
CA PRO A 32 15.98 3.50 -2.12
C PRO A 32 16.73 3.62 -3.45
N MET A 33 17.95 3.06 -3.55
CA MET A 33 18.84 3.11 -4.72
C MET A 33 19.00 4.53 -5.32
N SER A 34 19.23 5.53 -4.46
CA SER A 34 19.31 6.96 -4.83
C SER A 34 17.99 7.58 -5.35
N GLY A 35 16.85 6.92 -5.17
CA GLY A 35 15.54 7.51 -5.42
C GLY A 35 15.30 8.74 -4.54
N PRO A 36 14.51 9.73 -4.99
CA PRO A 36 14.29 10.97 -4.24
C PRO A 36 13.52 10.72 -2.93
N PRO A 37 13.78 11.49 -1.86
CA PRO A 37 13.02 11.40 -0.61
C PRO A 37 11.55 11.77 -0.81
N PRO A 38 10.64 11.24 0.03
CA PRO A 38 9.22 11.58 -0.07
C PRO A 38 8.98 13.06 0.27
N ILE A 39 7.98 13.65 -0.39
CA ILE A 39 7.56 15.02 -0.16
C ILE A 39 6.56 15.05 0.98
N GLY A 40 6.77 15.96 1.95
CA GLY A 40 5.79 16.28 2.98
C GLY A 40 5.55 15.20 4.05
N ALA A 41 6.30 14.11 4.00
CA ALA A 41 6.31 13.09 5.04
C ALA A 41 6.84 13.67 6.36
N ARG A 42 6.19 13.33 7.47
CA ARG A 42 6.56 13.82 8.80
C ARG A 42 6.10 12.89 9.90
N LYS A 43 6.62 13.11 11.12
CA LYS A 43 6.17 12.41 12.31
C LYS A 43 4.70 12.72 12.61
N ALA A 44 3.92 11.67 12.83
CA ALA A 44 2.53 11.77 13.22
C ALA A 44 2.43 11.91 14.75
N ASN A 45 1.43 12.63 15.22
CA ASN A 45 1.12 12.72 16.64
C ASN A 45 0.28 11.51 17.07
N LEU A 46 0.95 10.38 17.27
CA LEU A 46 0.31 9.10 17.61
C LEU A 46 0.32 8.88 19.11
N ASP A 47 -0.77 8.32 19.65
CA ASP A 47 -0.77 7.72 20.98
C ASP A 47 0.15 6.48 21.01
N GLN A 48 0.49 6.01 22.22
CA GLN A 48 1.45 4.93 22.40
C GLN A 48 1.04 3.63 21.68
N LEU A 49 -0.24 3.26 21.72
CA LEU A 49 -0.71 2.02 21.10
C LEU A 49 -0.64 2.13 19.58
N THR A 50 -1.17 3.21 19.02
CA THR A 50 -1.12 3.42 17.57
C THR A 50 0.32 3.54 17.08
N ASN A 51 1.20 4.25 17.81
CA ASN A 51 2.61 4.31 17.45
C ASN A 51 3.27 2.92 17.43
N ASN A 52 2.98 2.06 18.41
CA ASN A 52 3.50 0.70 18.44
C ASN A 52 3.02 -0.14 17.24
N ILE A 53 1.74 -0.04 16.89
CA ILE A 53 1.19 -0.74 15.72
C ILE A 53 1.89 -0.27 14.43
N ILE A 54 2.02 1.04 14.24
CA ILE A 54 2.63 1.61 13.03
C ILE A 54 4.14 1.32 12.97
N MET A 55 4.85 1.24 14.11
CA MET A 55 6.24 0.79 14.14
C MET A 55 6.37 -0.66 13.66
N GLU A 56 5.48 -1.56 14.07
CA GLU A 56 5.50 -2.96 13.61
C GLU A 56 5.25 -3.06 12.10
N PHE A 57 4.29 -2.30 11.56
CA PHE A 57 4.08 -2.23 10.11
C PHE A 57 5.32 -1.71 9.40
N ALA A 58 5.91 -0.60 9.88
CA ALA A 58 7.12 -0.04 9.29
C ALA A 58 8.29 -1.05 9.25
N ASN A 59 8.47 -1.81 10.33
CA ASN A 59 9.50 -2.85 10.39
C ASN A 59 9.23 -3.99 9.42
N GLN A 60 7.98 -4.37 9.24
CA GLN A 60 7.55 -5.40 8.28
C GLN A 60 7.85 -4.97 6.84
N GLU A 61 7.48 -3.75 6.45
CA GLU A 61 7.72 -3.21 5.10
C GLU A 61 9.22 -3.13 4.76
N VAL A 62 10.04 -2.66 5.71
CA VAL A 62 11.50 -2.66 5.56
C VAL A 62 12.04 -4.08 5.38
N GLY A 63 11.48 -5.05 6.09
CA GLY A 63 11.80 -6.46 5.94
C GLY A 63 11.52 -6.98 4.53
N TYR A 64 10.37 -6.62 3.96
CA TYR A 64 10.00 -6.98 2.60
C TYR A 64 10.93 -6.37 1.55
N LEU A 65 11.18 -5.06 1.63
CA LEU A 65 12.11 -4.38 0.72
C LEU A 65 13.52 -5.01 0.79
N ARG A 66 13.98 -5.43 1.97
CA ARG A 66 15.25 -6.16 2.13
C ARG A 66 15.22 -7.52 1.44
N TRP A 67 14.15 -8.29 1.61
CA TRP A 67 13.99 -9.61 0.98
C TRP A 67 14.01 -9.50 -0.55
N HIS A 68 13.34 -8.49 -1.10
CA HIS A 68 13.35 -8.18 -2.54
C HIS A 68 14.72 -7.73 -3.05
N SER A 69 15.46 -6.92 -2.28
CA SER A 69 16.80 -6.47 -2.68
C SER A 69 17.86 -7.59 -2.67
N GLN A 70 17.63 -8.63 -1.87
CA GLN A 70 18.59 -9.71 -1.63
C GLN A 70 18.31 -10.98 -2.41
N THR A 71 17.17 -11.11 -3.10
CA THR A 71 16.83 -12.33 -3.85
C THR A 71 17.63 -12.41 -5.16
N PRO A 72 18.66 -13.27 -5.27
CA PRO A 72 19.33 -13.51 -6.54
C PRO A 72 18.40 -14.37 -7.39
N SER A 73 18.27 -14.09 -8.69
CA SER A 73 17.43 -14.81 -9.65
C SER A 73 17.90 -16.25 -9.96
N THR A 74 18.48 -16.96 -9.00
CA THR A 74 19.03 -18.30 -9.18
C THR A 74 18.79 -19.16 -7.94
N ASP A 75 17.54 -19.56 -7.69
CA ASP A 75 17.31 -20.84 -7.04
C ASP A 75 16.75 -21.83 -8.07
N ARG A 76 17.67 -22.37 -8.88
CA ARG A 76 17.40 -23.39 -9.91
C ARG A 76 17.18 -24.79 -9.29
N ARG A 77 16.80 -24.84 -8.01
CA ARG A 77 16.72 -26.08 -7.22
C ARG A 77 15.29 -26.63 -7.10
N TRP A 78 14.28 -25.89 -7.59
CA TRP A 78 12.87 -26.29 -7.61
C TRP A 78 12.31 -26.53 -9.02
N THR A 79 13.12 -27.01 -9.98
CA THR A 79 12.64 -27.26 -11.35
C THR A 79 12.08 -28.66 -11.59
N ASN A 80 11.85 -29.48 -10.57
CA ASN A 80 11.18 -30.76 -10.75
C ASN A 80 10.31 -31.06 -9.54
N ASP A 81 9.04 -30.65 -9.57
CA ASP A 81 7.98 -31.43 -8.97
C ASP A 81 6.73 -31.30 -9.84
N GLN A 82 6.50 -32.35 -10.62
CA GLN A 82 5.19 -32.68 -11.15
C GLN A 82 4.29 -32.99 -9.94
N VAL A 83 3.33 -32.12 -9.61
CA VAL A 83 2.17 -32.53 -8.81
C VAL A 83 0.88 -32.05 -9.47
N THR A 84 -0.03 -33.01 -9.54
CA THR A 84 -1.24 -33.20 -10.32
C THR A 84 -2.40 -32.27 -9.97
N ASP A 85 -3.13 -31.90 -11.02
CA ASP A 85 -4.59 -31.87 -11.20
C ASP A 85 -5.53 -31.21 -10.14
N ARG A 86 -6.53 -30.56 -10.73
CA ARG A 86 -7.63 -29.74 -10.22
C ARG A 86 -8.48 -30.49 -9.20
N SER A 87 -8.87 -29.80 -8.12
CA SER A 87 -10.27 -29.56 -7.72
C SER A 87 -10.35 -29.07 -6.27
N SER A 88 -11.29 -28.16 -6.00
CA SER A 88 -11.84 -27.78 -4.68
C SER A 88 -11.25 -26.52 -4.01
N CYS A 89 -11.79 -25.35 -4.37
CA CYS A 89 -11.94 -24.21 -3.47
C CYS A 89 -13.32 -23.56 -3.73
N PRO A 90 -14.38 -23.97 -3.01
CA PRO A 90 -15.73 -23.51 -3.25
C PRO A 90 -16.12 -22.43 -2.24
N TRP A 91 -15.99 -21.13 -2.58
CA TRP A 91 -16.79 -20.05 -1.95
C TRP A 91 -16.67 -18.62 -2.52
N ILE A 92 -16.08 -18.35 -3.69
CA ILE A 92 -16.06 -16.97 -4.22
C ILE A 92 -16.87 -16.86 -5.51
N ASP A 93 -18.18 -16.72 -5.34
CA ASP A 93 -19.08 -16.12 -6.32
C ASP A 93 -19.69 -14.86 -5.71
N ALA A 94 -19.15 -13.69 -6.04
CA ALA A 94 -19.83 -12.41 -5.81
C ALA A 94 -19.51 -11.42 -6.95
N PRO A 95 -20.49 -10.68 -7.50
CA PRO A 95 -20.32 -9.89 -8.72
C PRO A 95 -19.65 -8.54 -8.47
N LYS A 96 -18.70 -8.17 -9.34
CA LYS A 96 -18.11 -6.83 -9.46
C LYS A 96 -18.75 -6.07 -10.62
N ALA A 97 -19.29 -4.87 -10.39
CA ALA A 97 -19.20 -3.73 -11.33
C ALA A 97 -20.01 -2.54 -10.81
N GLN A 98 -19.33 -1.47 -10.39
CA GLN A 98 -19.55 -0.10 -10.88
C GLN A 98 -18.71 0.88 -10.06
N LEU A 99 -17.74 1.49 -10.74
CA LEU A 99 -17.24 2.87 -10.60
C LEU A 99 -15.80 2.88 -11.10
N GLN A 100 -15.69 2.73 -12.42
CA GLN A 100 -14.46 2.62 -13.16
C GLN A 100 -14.42 3.76 -14.16
N SER A 101 -14.29 4.98 -13.66
CA SER A 101 -13.91 6.14 -14.47
C SER A 101 -13.52 7.28 -13.53
N GLN A 102 -12.29 7.80 -13.68
CA GLN A 102 -11.80 9.13 -13.27
C GLN A 102 -10.50 9.20 -12.44
N LEU A 103 -9.55 8.27 -12.61
CA LEU A 103 -8.14 8.57 -12.29
C LEU A 103 -7.20 7.96 -13.35
N THR A 104 -7.28 8.47 -14.58
CA THR A 104 -6.23 8.27 -15.59
C THR A 104 -5.15 9.33 -15.38
N VAL A 105 -4.00 8.94 -14.83
CA VAL A 105 -2.77 9.69 -15.03
C VAL A 105 -2.34 9.42 -16.47
N ASP A 106 -2.21 10.49 -17.27
CA ASP A 106 -1.70 10.45 -18.64
C ASP A 106 -0.36 9.68 -18.69
N GLN A 107 -0.40 8.44 -19.19
CA GLN A 107 0.77 7.71 -19.59
C GLN A 107 0.90 7.85 -21.11
N HIS A 108 1.72 8.80 -21.56
CA HIS A 108 2.32 8.69 -22.89
C HIS A 108 3.28 7.49 -22.85
N GLU A 109 2.87 6.35 -23.40
CA GLU A 109 3.69 5.15 -23.53
C GLU A 109 4.82 5.36 -24.56
N PRO A 110 6.10 5.14 -24.21
CA PRO A 110 7.08 4.78 -25.22
C PRO A 110 6.96 3.27 -25.48
N SER A 111 6.78 2.92 -26.75
CA SER A 111 6.72 1.53 -27.23
C SER A 111 7.96 0.73 -26.83
N ILE A 112 7.80 -0.34 -26.04
CA ILE A 112 8.88 -1.28 -25.69
C ILE A 112 8.65 -2.66 -26.33
N ASP A 113 9.71 -3.14 -27.00
CA ASP A 113 9.83 -4.42 -27.70
C ASP A 113 9.54 -5.62 -26.75
N PRO A 114 8.64 -6.55 -27.14
CA PRO A 114 8.22 -7.70 -26.32
C PRO A 114 9.32 -8.74 -26.05
N ARG A 115 10.57 -8.54 -26.51
CA ARG A 115 11.72 -9.42 -26.19
C ARG A 115 12.52 -9.04 -24.94
N SER A 116 12.13 -8.00 -24.20
CA SER A 116 12.88 -7.51 -23.02
C SER A 116 12.40 -8.06 -21.66
N LEU A 117 11.34 -8.90 -21.63
CA LEU A 117 10.84 -9.52 -20.41
C LEU A 117 11.66 -10.76 -20.02
N ASN A 118 12.94 -10.56 -19.72
CA ASN A 118 13.78 -11.58 -19.09
C ASN A 118 13.62 -11.48 -17.56
N SER A 119 13.10 -12.56 -16.98
CA SER A 119 12.75 -12.86 -15.58
C SER A 119 13.61 -12.25 -14.45
N THR A 120 13.58 -10.94 -14.28
CA THR A 120 14.18 -10.27 -13.12
C THR A 120 13.05 -9.55 -12.39
N VAL A 121 12.79 -9.93 -11.15
CA VAL A 121 12.11 -9.04 -10.19
C VAL A 121 13.09 -7.88 -9.99
N GLY A 122 13.01 -6.89 -10.87
CA GLY A 122 13.99 -5.81 -10.94
C GLY A 122 14.02 -5.05 -9.62
N VAL A 123 15.22 -4.72 -9.17
CA VAL A 123 15.41 -3.74 -8.11
C VAL A 123 15.21 -2.36 -8.75
N PHE A 124 14.23 -1.60 -8.30
CA PHE A 124 13.89 -0.29 -8.86
C PHE A 124 14.15 0.81 -7.84
N PRO A 125 14.64 1.99 -8.27
CA PRO A 125 14.75 3.13 -7.37
C PRO A 125 13.39 3.52 -6.79
N ARG A 126 13.39 3.97 -5.53
CA ARG A 126 12.20 4.52 -4.87
C ARG A 126 11.59 5.61 -5.77
N PRO A 127 10.29 5.55 -6.10
CA PRO A 127 9.63 6.61 -6.87
C PRO A 127 9.49 7.89 -6.03
N LEU A 128 9.20 9.02 -6.69
CA LEU A 128 8.83 10.23 -5.95
C LEU A 128 7.44 10.05 -5.34
N LEU A 129 7.35 10.11 -4.01
CA LEU A 129 6.12 9.93 -3.25
C LEU A 129 5.67 11.27 -2.65
N ASP A 130 4.42 11.67 -2.89
CA ASP A 130 3.81 12.82 -2.23
C ASP A 130 2.98 12.35 -1.03
N LEU A 131 3.61 12.34 0.14
CA LEU A 131 3.00 11.99 1.42
C LEU A 131 2.55 13.25 2.18
N SER A 132 2.44 14.40 1.52
CA SER A 132 2.04 15.62 2.19
C SER A 132 0.58 15.57 2.67
N ALA A 133 0.30 16.21 3.80
CA ALA A 133 -1.08 16.38 4.29
C ALA A 133 -2.01 17.00 3.25
N LYS A 134 -1.48 17.86 2.37
CA LYS A 134 -2.22 18.45 1.25
C LYS A 134 -2.67 17.40 0.23
N ASN A 135 -1.86 16.38 -0.04
CA ASN A 135 -2.24 15.30 -0.94
C ASN A 135 -3.35 14.44 -0.33
N PHE A 136 -3.20 14.06 0.94
CA PHE A 136 -4.26 13.35 1.67
C PHE A 136 -5.56 14.17 1.78
N ALA A 137 -5.48 15.48 2.00
CA ALA A 137 -6.66 16.34 2.00
C ALA A 137 -7.48 16.22 0.71
N LYS A 138 -6.83 16.22 -0.46
CA LYS A 138 -7.53 16.04 -1.74
C LYS A 138 -8.23 14.69 -1.83
N ILE A 139 -7.56 13.63 -1.42
CA ILE A 139 -8.11 12.27 -1.45
C ILE A 139 -9.38 12.18 -0.59
N PHE A 140 -9.35 12.76 0.61
CA PHE A 140 -10.50 12.77 1.51
C PHE A 140 -11.61 13.71 1.02
N ASP A 141 -11.26 14.86 0.43
CA ASP A 141 -12.23 15.77 -0.20
C ASP A 141 -12.97 15.07 -1.35
N ASP A 142 -12.24 14.32 -2.18
CA ASP A 142 -12.80 13.55 -3.30
C ASP A 142 -13.70 12.42 -2.80
N ALA A 143 -13.27 11.66 -1.79
CA ALA A 143 -14.07 10.59 -1.18
C ALA A 143 -15.39 11.12 -0.56
N LEU A 144 -15.35 12.30 0.06
CA LEU A 144 -16.52 12.92 0.67
C LEU A 144 -17.35 13.78 -0.31
N GLY A 145 -16.86 13.98 -1.53
CA GLY A 145 -17.50 14.79 -2.56
C GLY A 145 -17.55 16.30 -2.27
N HIS A 146 -16.79 16.78 -1.29
CA HIS A 146 -16.69 18.20 -0.95
C HIS A 146 -15.42 18.48 -0.15
N LYS A 147 -14.99 19.75 -0.11
CA LYS A 147 -13.79 20.15 0.62
C LYS A 147 -14.02 20.19 2.13
N LEU A 148 -13.21 19.45 2.86
CA LEU A 148 -13.15 19.50 4.31
C LEU A 148 -12.54 20.82 4.79
N VAL A 149 -13.13 21.40 5.83
CA VAL A 149 -12.64 22.62 6.48
C VAL A 149 -12.50 22.35 7.98
N PRO A 150 -11.28 22.40 8.55
CA PRO A 150 -9.97 22.52 7.88
C PRO A 150 -9.63 21.30 6.99
N PRO A 151 -8.66 21.42 6.07
CA PRO A 151 -8.21 20.29 5.24
C PRO A 151 -7.81 19.07 6.09
N PHE A 152 -8.07 17.87 5.59
CA PHE A 152 -7.70 16.64 6.30
C PHE A 152 -6.18 16.54 6.48
N ASP A 153 -5.75 16.23 7.70
CA ASP A 153 -4.34 16.09 8.04
C ASP A 153 -4.11 14.73 8.71
N PRO A 154 -3.47 13.78 8.02
CA PRO A 154 -3.26 12.45 8.58
C PRO A 154 -2.30 12.46 9.77
N TYR A 155 -1.42 13.46 9.88
CA TYR A 155 -0.37 13.48 10.90
C TYR A 155 -0.84 14.08 12.23
N ARG A 156 -2.09 14.56 12.30
CA ARG A 156 -2.60 15.34 13.43
C ARG A 156 -2.85 14.52 14.69
N ASP A 157 -3.39 13.31 14.54
CA ASP A 157 -3.72 12.40 15.64
C ASP A 157 -3.83 10.94 15.15
N SER A 158 -3.82 10.00 16.10
CA SER A 158 -3.95 8.56 15.81
C SER A 158 -5.15 8.19 14.94
N LEU A 159 -6.30 8.83 15.15
CA LEU A 159 -7.53 8.45 14.45
C LEU A 159 -7.47 8.90 12.99
N SER A 160 -6.98 10.12 12.75
CA SER A 160 -6.76 10.67 11.41
C SER A 160 -5.70 9.87 10.66
N TYR A 161 -4.65 9.46 11.36
CA TYR A 161 -3.62 8.62 10.76
C TYR A 161 -4.17 7.24 10.38
N MET A 162 -4.89 6.57 11.27
CA MET A 162 -5.49 5.25 10.97
C MET A 162 -6.54 5.32 9.85
N LEU A 163 -7.33 6.41 9.78
CA LEU A 163 -8.24 6.65 8.64
C LEU A 163 -7.48 6.81 7.33
N SER A 164 -6.34 7.52 7.34
CA SER A 164 -5.51 7.66 6.15
C SER A 164 -4.84 6.34 5.75
N CYS A 165 -4.44 5.51 6.72
CA CYS A 165 -3.92 4.18 6.44
C CYS A 165 -4.98 3.33 5.76
N TYR A 166 -6.26 3.43 6.12
CA TYR A 166 -7.34 2.67 5.47
C TYR A 166 -7.48 2.95 3.96
N VAL A 167 -6.99 4.09 3.48
CA VAL A 167 -6.96 4.42 2.04
C VAL A 167 -5.87 3.63 1.30
N ILE A 168 -4.76 3.31 1.95
CA ILE A 168 -3.57 2.73 1.30
C ILE A 168 -3.81 1.27 0.86
N PRO A 169 -4.31 0.35 1.73
CA PRO A 169 -4.70 -1.00 1.33
C PRO A 169 -5.82 -1.03 0.30
N TYR A 170 -6.71 -0.03 0.25
CA TYR A 170 -7.72 0.06 -0.81
C TYR A 170 -7.06 0.24 -2.19
N VAL A 171 -6.05 1.10 -2.30
CA VAL A 171 -5.26 1.26 -3.53
C VAL A 171 -4.40 0.03 -3.81
N GLY A 172 -3.81 -0.57 -2.77
CA GLY A 172 -2.99 -1.77 -2.86
C GLY A 172 -3.76 -2.99 -3.35
N LEU A 173 -4.84 -3.38 -2.66
CA LEU A 173 -5.68 -4.54 -3.00
C LEU A 173 -6.33 -4.40 -4.38
N VAL A 174 -6.81 -3.20 -4.73
CA VAL A 174 -7.40 -2.94 -6.06
C VAL A 174 -6.34 -3.04 -7.15
N GLY A 175 -5.14 -2.50 -6.92
CA GLY A 175 -4.03 -2.60 -7.86
C GLY A 175 -3.48 -4.02 -8.00
N TYR A 176 -3.38 -4.78 -6.90
CA TYR A 176 -2.95 -6.18 -6.93
C TYR A 176 -3.93 -7.09 -7.67
N VAL A 177 -5.23 -6.99 -7.35
CA VAL A 177 -6.25 -7.79 -8.03
C VAL A 177 -6.43 -7.35 -9.49
N GLY A 178 -6.27 -6.05 -9.78
CA GLY A 178 -6.31 -5.50 -11.13
C GLY A 178 -5.11 -5.87 -12.01
N THR A 179 -3.93 -6.08 -11.41
CA THR A 179 -2.72 -6.50 -12.14
C THR A 179 -2.61 -8.03 -12.30
N ASN A 180 -3.36 -8.81 -11.52
CA ASN A 180 -3.34 -10.28 -11.55
C ASN A 180 -3.56 -10.92 -12.96
N PRO A 181 -4.47 -10.43 -13.83
CA PRO A 181 -4.64 -10.98 -15.18
C PRO A 181 -3.43 -10.76 -16.09
N ASN A 182 -2.61 -9.74 -15.80
CA ASN A 182 -1.48 -9.31 -16.63
C ASN A 182 -0.13 -9.84 -16.12
N ILE A 183 -0.14 -10.67 -15.07
CA ILE A 183 1.07 -11.26 -14.48
C ILE A 183 1.25 -12.69 -15.00
N ASN A 184 2.31 -12.90 -15.79
CA ASN A 184 2.71 -14.22 -16.29
C ASN A 184 3.83 -14.83 -15.44
N GLY A 185 3.74 -16.14 -15.19
CA GLY A 185 4.75 -16.93 -14.47
C GLY A 185 4.37 -17.30 -13.02
N TYR A 186 4.74 -18.51 -12.60
CA TYR A 186 4.46 -19.06 -11.26
C TYR A 186 5.13 -18.26 -10.14
N GLU A 187 6.43 -17.97 -10.26
CA GLU A 187 7.19 -17.23 -9.24
C GLU A 187 6.60 -15.85 -8.96
N THR A 188 6.21 -15.12 -10.02
CA THR A 188 5.60 -13.79 -9.89
C THR A 188 4.24 -13.86 -9.20
N LYS A 189 3.43 -14.89 -9.48
CA LYS A 189 2.11 -15.09 -8.84
C LYS A 189 2.26 -15.54 -7.39
N ARG A 190 3.21 -16.42 -7.10
CA ARG A 190 3.55 -16.86 -5.74
C ARG A 190 3.99 -15.67 -4.89
N LEU A 191 4.82 -14.80 -5.45
CA LEU A 191 5.27 -13.59 -4.78
C LEU A 191 4.09 -12.63 -4.51
N LEU A 192 3.27 -12.36 -5.52
CA LEU A 192 2.06 -11.53 -5.38
C LEU A 192 1.13 -12.04 -4.27
N ALA A 193 0.93 -13.35 -4.20
CA ALA A 193 0.09 -13.98 -3.17
C ALA A 193 0.68 -13.83 -1.76
N GLY A 194 2.02 -13.86 -1.63
CA GLY A 194 2.70 -13.59 -0.37
C GLY A 194 2.48 -12.15 0.11
N LEU A 195 2.64 -11.17 -0.79
CA LEU A 195 2.39 -9.75 -0.47
C LEU A 195 0.94 -9.53 -0.05
N LEU A 196 -0.01 -10.03 -0.84
CA LEU A 196 -1.45 -9.95 -0.52
C LEU A 196 -1.80 -10.48 0.87
N GLY A 197 -1.11 -11.51 1.36
CA GLY A 197 -1.32 -12.06 2.69
C GLY A 197 -0.95 -11.11 3.83
N VAL A 198 0.14 -10.35 3.66
CA VAL A 198 0.59 -9.37 4.67
C VAL A 198 -0.29 -8.13 4.65
N GLU A 199 -0.57 -7.62 3.47
CA GLU A 199 -1.50 -6.52 3.22
C GLU A 199 -2.85 -6.79 3.88
N SER A 200 -3.37 -8.02 3.74
CA SER A 200 -4.61 -8.45 4.39
C SER A 200 -4.50 -8.44 5.92
N GLY A 201 -3.35 -8.82 6.48
CA GLY A 201 -3.11 -8.79 7.93
C GLY A 201 -3.11 -7.37 8.48
N GLN A 202 -2.45 -6.43 7.78
CA GLN A 202 -2.44 -5.02 8.14
C GLN A 202 -3.83 -4.39 7.97
N ASP A 203 -4.56 -4.67 6.88
CA ASP A 203 -5.93 -4.20 6.67
C ASP A 203 -6.84 -4.60 7.82
N VAL A 204 -6.78 -5.86 8.29
CA VAL A 204 -7.62 -6.32 9.40
C VAL A 204 -7.36 -5.54 10.69
N VAL A 205 -6.08 -5.25 11.01
CA VAL A 205 -5.73 -4.47 12.21
C VAL A 205 -6.26 -3.04 12.09
N ILE A 206 -6.07 -2.40 10.94
CA ILE A 206 -6.56 -1.03 10.69
C ILE A 206 -8.09 -0.99 10.74
N ARG A 207 -8.75 -1.91 10.04
CA ARG A 207 -10.20 -2.02 9.95
C ARG A 207 -10.81 -2.29 11.32
N MET A 208 -10.23 -3.18 12.12
CA MET A 208 -10.69 -3.43 13.48
C MET A 208 -10.55 -2.20 14.37
N TYR A 209 -9.39 -1.52 14.33
CA TYR A 209 -9.18 -0.29 15.09
C TYR A 209 -10.26 0.77 14.80
N LEU A 210 -10.58 0.96 13.52
CA LEU A 210 -11.60 1.91 13.07
C LEU A 210 -13.02 1.44 13.41
N TYR A 211 -13.30 0.14 13.26
CA TYR A 211 -14.63 -0.44 13.55
C TYR A 211 -15.03 -0.27 15.02
N GLU A 212 -14.12 -0.50 15.96
CA GLU A 212 -14.37 -0.22 17.39
C GLU A 212 -14.71 1.25 17.68
N ARG A 213 -14.34 2.15 16.77
CA ARG A 213 -14.50 3.60 16.88
C ARG A 213 -15.53 4.13 15.89
N ALA A 214 -16.31 3.26 15.24
CA ALA A 214 -17.23 3.61 14.15
C ALA A 214 -18.15 4.79 14.48
N THR A 215 -18.67 4.86 15.71
CA THR A 215 -19.60 5.91 16.15
C THR A 215 -18.91 7.17 16.69
N LYS A 216 -17.58 7.16 16.84
CA LYS A 216 -16.84 8.34 17.30
C LYS A 216 -16.80 9.38 16.18
N LEU A 217 -17.04 10.63 16.55
CA LEU A 217 -16.74 11.76 15.66
C LEU A 217 -15.23 11.82 15.42
N VAL A 218 -14.86 12.36 14.26
CA VAL A 218 -13.48 12.69 13.90
C VAL A 218 -13.35 14.20 13.99
N PRO A 219 -12.97 14.78 15.15
CA PRO A 219 -12.84 16.23 15.27
C PRO A 219 -11.87 16.77 14.23
N PRO A 220 -11.99 18.02 13.78
CA PRO A 220 -13.09 18.96 14.03
C PRO A 220 -14.34 18.69 13.15
N TYR A 221 -14.37 17.59 12.41
CA TYR A 221 -15.45 17.27 11.49
C TYR A 221 -16.69 16.74 12.21
N GLN A 222 -17.86 17.05 11.65
CA GLN A 222 -19.16 16.52 12.08
C GLN A 222 -19.45 15.15 11.42
N TYR A 223 -18.39 14.38 11.12
CA TYR A 223 -18.46 13.05 10.53
C TYR A 223 -17.96 12.02 11.53
N THR A 224 -18.65 10.89 11.58
CA THR A 224 -18.20 9.72 12.33
C THR A 224 -17.11 8.97 11.57
N VAL A 225 -16.37 8.11 12.27
CA VAL A 225 -15.43 7.19 11.63
C VAL A 225 -16.13 6.33 10.57
N ALA A 226 -17.35 5.85 10.86
CA ALA A 226 -18.15 5.08 9.91
C ALA A 226 -18.50 5.89 8.64
N ASP A 227 -18.81 7.19 8.79
CA ASP A 227 -19.08 8.06 7.65
C ASP A 227 -17.85 8.18 6.76
N PHE A 228 -16.66 8.33 7.34
CA PHE A 228 -15.40 8.35 6.57
C PHE A 228 -15.16 7.01 5.88
N THR A 229 -15.21 5.89 6.61
CA THR A 229 -14.87 4.58 6.04
C THR A 229 -15.84 4.15 4.94
N SER A 230 -17.13 4.46 5.08
CA SER A 230 -18.16 4.14 4.05
C SER A 230 -18.02 4.95 2.77
N ARG A 231 -17.32 6.08 2.83
CA ARG A 231 -17.06 6.96 1.69
C ARG A 231 -15.77 6.59 0.97
N ILE A 232 -14.85 5.93 1.67
CA ILE A 232 -13.59 5.42 1.11
C ILE A 232 -13.80 4.07 0.44
N SER A 233 -14.64 3.18 1.00
CA SER A 233 -14.88 1.82 0.49
C SER A 233 -16.30 1.32 0.71
#